data_AF-A0A7J7KAU3-F1
#
_entry.id   AF-A0A7J7KAU3-F1
#
_cell.length_a   1.000
_cell.length_b   1.000
_cell.length_c   1.000
_cell.angle_alpha   90.00
_cell.angle_beta   90.00
_cell.angle_gamma   90.00
#
_symmetry.space_group_name_H-M   'P 1'
#
loop_
_entity.id
_entity.type
_entity.pdbx_description
1 polymer ?
#
loop_
_entity_poly.entity_id
_entity_poly.type
_entity_poly.pdbx_seq_one_letter_code
_entity_poly.pdbx_strand_id
1 'polypeptide(L)'
;MNTSFDPLKIVNTYGAFGSITRERTEVIVQGTYNNPDDPSARWYEYEFKCKPGNVTKRPCLISPYHYRLDWLMWFAAFQNYQHNPWLIHFVAKLLANDQLAVELIDVNPFAGKSPPKYIRLEHYRYEYSTFNSKEYGKTWWTRRKMGSYMPPVSLHSLQPYLQQMGWSS
;
A
#
# COMPACT_ATOMS: atom_id res chain seq x y z
N MET A 1 -20.89 -13.81 8.02
CA MET A 1 -20.12 -14.40 9.13
C MET A 1 -21.04 -14.42 10.35
N ASN A 2 -21.51 -15.61 10.72
CA ASN A 2 -22.18 -16.01 11.96
C ASN A 2 -22.92 -17.30 11.63
N THR A 3 -22.15 -18.37 11.41
CA THR A 3 -22.73 -19.70 11.22
C THR A 3 -22.68 -20.40 12.57
N SER A 4 -23.85 -20.76 13.08
CA SER A 4 -23.96 -21.67 14.23
C SER A 4 -24.06 -23.08 13.68
N PHE A 5 -23.22 -24.00 14.17
CA PHE A 5 -23.25 -25.40 13.74
C PHE A 5 -24.17 -26.27 14.60
N ASP A 6 -24.75 -25.70 15.66
CA ASP A 6 -25.62 -26.40 16.60
C ASP A 6 -26.83 -25.53 16.99
N PRO A 7 -28.03 -26.12 17.21
CA PRO A 7 -29.23 -25.39 17.65
C PRO A 7 -29.06 -24.58 18.95
N LEU A 8 -28.16 -25.00 19.85
CA LEU A 8 -27.87 -24.32 21.10
C LEU A 8 -26.87 -23.17 20.95
N LYS A 9 -26.28 -22.97 19.75
CA LYS A 9 -25.30 -21.91 19.45
C LYS A 9 -24.09 -21.88 20.39
N ILE A 10 -23.72 -23.03 20.95
CA ILE A 10 -22.58 -23.17 21.86
C ILE A 10 -21.26 -23.11 21.10
N VAL A 11 -21.25 -23.51 19.82
CA VAL A 11 -20.09 -23.44 18.93
C VAL A 11 -20.40 -22.45 17.80
N ASN A 12 -19.71 -21.31 17.81
CA ASN A 12 -19.81 -20.29 16.76
C ASN A 12 -18.46 -20.16 16.03
N THR A 13 -18.50 -19.76 14.76
CA THR A 13 -17.30 -19.28 14.08
C THR A 13 -16.87 -17.95 14.70
N TYR A 14 -15.93 -17.98 15.66
CA TYR A 14 -15.20 -16.79 16.09
C TYR A 14 -13.97 -16.63 15.19
N GLY A 15 -14.13 -15.93 14.09
CA GLY A 15 -13.03 -15.51 13.24
C GLY A 15 -13.27 -14.07 12.82
N ALA A 16 -12.24 -13.23 12.87
CA ALA A 16 -12.32 -11.86 12.35
C ALA A 16 -12.59 -11.82 10.83
N PHE A 17 -12.36 -12.95 10.12
CA PHE A 17 -12.64 -13.14 8.70
C PHE A 17 -13.16 -14.57 8.45
N GLY A 18 -14.28 -14.71 7.73
CA GLY A 18 -14.89 -16.00 7.39
C GLY A 18 -14.24 -16.72 6.22
N SER A 19 -13.36 -16.01 5.50
CA SER A 19 -12.48 -16.52 4.46
C SER A 19 -11.21 -15.67 4.44
N ILE A 20 -10.07 -16.29 4.15
CA ILE A 20 -8.79 -15.60 3.99
C ILE A 20 -8.39 -15.64 2.51
N THR A 21 -7.77 -14.58 2.01
CA THR A 21 -7.33 -14.53 0.61
C THR A 21 -6.19 -15.52 0.38
N ARG A 22 -6.23 -16.20 -0.76
CA ARG A 22 -5.16 -17.11 -1.21
C ARG A 22 -4.04 -16.39 -1.94
N GLU A 23 -4.35 -15.22 -2.50
CA GLU A 23 -3.41 -14.39 -3.23
C GLU A 23 -3.04 -13.16 -2.40
N ARG A 24 -1.78 -12.74 -2.50
CA ARG A 24 -1.28 -11.50 -1.88
C ARG A 24 -1.14 -10.44 -2.96
N THR A 25 -2.02 -9.44 -2.92
CA THR A 25 -1.89 -8.24 -3.76
C THR A 25 -1.58 -7.04 -2.88
N GLU A 26 -0.88 -6.07 -3.45
CA GLU A 26 -0.35 -4.90 -2.75
C GLU A 26 -0.46 -3.65 -3.61
N VAL A 27 -0.85 -2.56 -2.97
CA VAL A 27 -0.74 -1.22 -3.54
C VAL A 27 0.64 -0.65 -3.20
N ILE A 28 1.38 -0.24 -4.23
CA ILE A 28 2.72 0.35 -4.12
C ILE A 28 2.63 1.84 -4.42
N VAL A 29 3.04 2.65 -3.44
CA VAL A 29 3.07 4.11 -3.57
C VAL A 29 4.37 4.51 -4.23
N GLN A 30 4.29 5.26 -5.32
CA GLN A 30 5.46 5.74 -6.04
C GLN A 30 5.40 7.26 -6.22
N GLY A 31 6.51 7.95 -5.95
CA GLY A 31 6.68 9.37 -6.21
C GLY A 31 7.65 9.65 -7.35
N THR A 32 7.52 10.80 -8.00
CA THR A 32 8.49 11.29 -8.99
C THR A 32 8.60 12.82 -8.99
N TYR A 33 9.72 13.32 -9.48
CA TYR A 33 9.91 14.74 -9.82
C TYR A 33 9.63 15.03 -11.31
N ASN A 34 9.61 13.99 -12.14
CA ASN A 34 9.50 14.09 -13.59
C ASN A 34 8.04 14.25 -14.03
N ASN A 35 7.85 14.65 -15.29
CA ASN A 35 6.53 14.65 -15.91
C ASN A 35 5.99 13.20 -15.94
N PRO A 36 4.78 12.92 -15.42
CA PRO A 36 4.21 11.57 -15.45
C PRO A 36 3.98 11.00 -16.85
N ASP A 37 3.85 11.85 -17.88
CA ASP A 37 3.64 11.43 -19.27
C ASP A 37 4.95 11.06 -19.99
N ASP A 38 6.11 11.33 -19.36
CA ASP A 38 7.42 10.96 -19.90
C ASP A 38 7.69 9.47 -19.64
N PRO A 39 7.88 8.64 -20.69
CA PRO A 39 8.20 7.22 -20.52
C PRO A 39 9.51 6.95 -19.77
N SER A 40 10.42 7.92 -19.76
CA SER A 40 11.71 7.86 -19.05
C SER A 40 11.63 8.36 -17.60
N ALA A 41 10.45 8.81 -17.15
CA ALA A 41 10.24 9.30 -15.80
C ALA A 41 10.62 8.25 -14.76
N ARG A 42 11.49 8.65 -13.82
CA ARG A 42 11.92 7.75 -12.75
C ARG A 42 10.97 7.84 -11.57
N TRP A 43 10.39 6.70 -11.21
CA TRP A 43 9.48 6.55 -10.09
C TRP A 43 10.18 5.86 -8.92
N TYR A 44 10.06 6.43 -7.73
CA TYR A 44 10.67 5.93 -6.50
C TYR A 44 9.60 5.42 -5.56
N GLU A 45 9.79 4.22 -5.02
CA GLU A 45 8.80 3.57 -4.16
C GLU A 45 8.99 4.00 -2.70
N TYR A 46 7.87 4.28 -2.02
CA TYR A 46 7.86 4.35 -0.56
C TYR A 46 7.80 2.92 -0.01
N GLU A 47 8.64 2.60 0.96
CA GLU A 47 8.62 1.29 1.62
C GLU A 47 7.92 1.36 2.97
N PHE A 48 7.07 0.39 3.25
CA PHE A 48 6.31 0.30 4.49
C PHE A 48 6.98 -0.68 5.46
N LYS A 49 6.58 -0.60 6.74
CA LYS A 49 7.31 -1.23 7.85
C LYS A 49 7.30 -2.75 7.75
N CYS A 50 6.16 -3.36 7.44
CA CYS A 50 5.98 -4.81 7.50
C CYS A 50 5.21 -5.40 6.31
N LYS A 51 4.38 -4.63 5.58
CA LYS A 51 3.73 -5.16 4.36
C LYS A 51 4.75 -5.44 3.26
N PRO A 52 4.49 -6.41 2.36
CA PRO A 52 5.35 -6.64 1.20
C PRO A 52 5.53 -5.39 0.33
N GLY A 53 6.74 -5.24 -0.21
CA GLY A 53 7.16 -4.13 -1.04
C GLY A 53 8.48 -4.47 -1.74
N ASN A 54 9.60 -4.12 -1.13
CA ASN A 54 10.91 -4.51 -1.62
C ASN A 54 11.05 -6.05 -1.60
N VAL A 55 11.34 -6.65 -2.76
CA VAL A 55 11.42 -8.11 -2.93
C VAL A 55 12.58 -8.74 -2.17
N THR A 56 13.60 -7.97 -1.84
CA THR A 56 14.77 -8.40 -1.05
C THR A 56 14.53 -8.31 0.46
N LYS A 57 13.45 -7.64 0.89
CA LYS A 57 13.11 -7.49 2.31
C LYS A 57 12.45 -8.76 2.81
N ARG A 58 12.99 -9.30 3.91
CA ARG A 58 12.42 -10.48 4.59
C ARG A 58 11.02 -10.18 5.13
N PRO A 59 10.10 -11.17 5.14
CA PRO A 59 8.83 -11.04 5.85
C PRO A 59 9.08 -10.66 7.32
N CYS A 60 8.28 -9.74 7.83
CA CYS A 60 8.44 -9.23 9.19
C CYS A 60 7.60 -10.05 10.18
N LEU A 61 8.16 -10.28 11.37
CA LEU A 61 7.43 -10.83 12.51
C LEU A 61 6.80 -9.66 13.27
N ILE A 62 5.49 -9.49 13.13
CA ILE A 62 4.80 -8.26 13.59
C ILE A 62 4.30 -8.34 15.04
N SER A 63 4.11 -9.55 15.59
CA SER A 63 3.64 -9.78 16.96
C SER A 63 4.52 -9.08 18.02
N PRO A 64 3.94 -8.49 19.10
CA PRO A 64 2.51 -8.41 19.43
C PRO A 64 1.79 -7.17 18.86
N TYR A 65 2.51 -6.28 18.17
CA TYR A 65 1.97 -5.03 17.64
C TYR A 65 1.45 -5.20 16.20
N HIS A 66 0.69 -4.23 15.69
CA HIS A 66 0.26 -4.22 14.29
C HIS A 66 0.40 -2.81 13.74
N TYR A 67 1.16 -2.65 12.66
CA TYR A 67 1.28 -1.37 11.96
C TYR A 67 -0.05 -1.04 11.27
N ARG A 68 -0.78 -0.09 11.85
CA ARG A 68 -2.14 0.26 11.42
C ARG A 68 -2.21 0.68 9.95
N LEU A 69 -1.23 1.44 9.48
CA LEU A 69 -1.16 1.91 8.09
C LEU A 69 -0.90 0.74 7.12
N ASP A 70 0.09 -0.12 7.40
CA ASP A 70 0.35 -1.33 6.61
C ASP A 70 -0.89 -2.23 6.52
N TRP A 71 -1.63 -2.36 7.63
CA TRP A 71 -2.88 -3.12 7.68
C TRP A 71 -3.99 -2.48 6.85
N LEU A 72 -4.11 -1.14 6.86
CA LEU A 72 -5.05 -0.41 5.99
C LEU A 72 -4.71 -0.57 4.51
N MET A 73 -3.42 -0.53 4.16
CA MET A 73 -2.96 -0.73 2.78
C MET A 73 -3.32 -2.12 2.24
N TRP A 74 -3.27 -3.15 3.11
CA TRP A 74 -3.73 -4.50 2.75
C TRP A 74 -5.21 -4.52 2.37
N PHE A 75 -6.07 -3.83 3.13
CA PHE A 75 -7.48 -3.71 2.76
C PHE A 75 -7.71 -2.89 1.49
N ALA A 76 -6.97 -1.79 1.31
CA ALA A 76 -7.06 -0.97 0.11
C ALA A 76 -6.79 -1.79 -1.16
N ALA A 77 -5.86 -2.76 -1.11
CA ALA A 77 -5.54 -3.63 -2.24
C ALA A 77 -6.70 -4.52 -2.71
N PHE A 78 -7.76 -4.68 -1.92
CA PHE A 78 -8.98 -5.42 -2.29
C PHE A 78 -10.06 -4.54 -2.91
N GLN A 79 -9.91 -3.22 -2.84
CA GLN A 79 -10.91 -2.26 -3.29
C GLN A 79 -10.31 -1.26 -4.28
N ASN A 80 -11.12 -0.32 -4.76
CA ASN A 80 -10.65 0.81 -5.54
C ASN A 80 -10.27 1.98 -4.61
N TYR A 81 -9.29 2.81 -5.02
CA TYR A 81 -8.90 4.02 -4.28
C TYR A 81 -10.07 4.98 -4.03
N GLN A 82 -11.06 5.01 -4.93
CA GLN A 82 -12.27 5.84 -4.81
C GLN A 82 -13.12 5.49 -3.58
N HIS A 83 -13.07 4.23 -3.13
CA HIS A 83 -13.73 3.77 -1.91
C HIS A 83 -12.86 3.95 -0.65
N ASN A 84 -11.65 4.51 -0.80
CA ASN A 84 -10.69 4.72 0.27
C ASN A 84 -10.28 6.20 0.36
N PRO A 85 -11.17 7.12 0.79
CA PRO A 85 -10.85 8.55 0.91
C PRO A 85 -9.58 8.85 1.73
N TRP A 86 -9.34 8.05 2.78
CA TRP A 86 -8.13 8.15 3.61
C TRP A 86 -6.84 7.96 2.80
N LEU A 87 -6.85 7.13 1.76
CA LEU A 87 -5.70 6.84 0.93
C LEU A 87 -5.37 8.04 0.03
N ILE A 88 -6.40 8.72 -0.49
CA ILE A 88 -6.24 9.95 -1.28
C ILE A 88 -5.66 11.06 -0.39
N HIS A 89 -6.15 11.20 0.85
CA HIS A 89 -5.60 12.15 1.81
C HIS A 89 -4.14 11.81 2.17
N PHE A 90 -3.84 10.53 2.39
CA PHE A 90 -2.49 10.07 2.65
C PHE A 90 -1.55 10.41 1.47
N VAL A 91 -1.98 10.19 0.22
CA VAL A 91 -1.22 10.60 -0.97
C VAL A 91 -0.97 12.12 -0.99
N ALA A 92 -1.97 12.94 -0.66
CA ALA A 92 -1.79 14.39 -0.55
C ALA A 92 -0.75 14.77 0.52
N LYS A 93 -0.78 14.11 1.67
CA LYS A 93 0.21 14.31 2.75
C LYS A 93 1.62 13.91 2.32
N LEU A 94 1.78 12.85 1.53
CA LEU A 94 3.08 12.48 0.96
C LEU A 94 3.56 13.46 -0.11
N LEU A 95 2.66 14.01 -0.94
CA LEU A 95 2.96 15.08 -1.89
C LEU A 95 3.43 16.37 -1.18
N ALA A 96 2.92 16.63 0.02
CA ALA A 96 3.37 17.72 0.89
C ALA A 96 4.61 17.36 1.74
N ASN A 97 5.03 16.08 1.72
CA ASN A 97 6.05 15.52 2.61
C ASN A 97 5.76 15.83 4.10
N ASP A 98 4.49 15.72 4.49
CA ASP A 98 4.01 15.93 5.85
C ASP A 98 4.72 15.00 6.85
N GLN A 99 5.25 15.58 7.93
CA GLN A 99 6.08 14.85 8.88
C GLN A 99 5.34 13.68 9.53
N LEU A 100 4.09 13.89 9.96
CA LEU A 100 3.32 12.86 10.66
C LEU A 100 2.98 11.69 9.73
N ALA A 101 2.66 11.97 8.48
CA ALA A 101 2.40 10.92 7.49
C ALA A 101 3.66 10.11 7.15
N VAL A 102 4.80 10.78 7.01
CA VAL A 102 6.08 10.14 6.66
C VAL A 102 6.62 9.27 7.81
N GLU A 103 6.41 9.64 9.08
CA GLU A 103 6.80 8.83 10.25
C GLU A 103 6.08 7.46 10.33
N LEU A 104 4.96 7.31 9.63
CA LEU A 104 4.24 6.03 9.51
C LEU A 104 4.90 5.08 8.51
N ILE A 105 5.74 5.59 7.61
CA ILE A 105 6.45 4.86 6.54
C ILE A 105 7.82 4.40 7.06
N ASP A 106 8.40 3.36 6.45
CA ASP A 106 9.75 2.87 6.75
C ASP A 106 10.81 3.64 5.95
N VAL A 107 10.65 3.68 4.62
CA VAL A 107 11.58 4.37 3.71
C VAL A 107 10.82 5.42 2.90
N ASN A 108 11.21 6.69 3.07
CA ASN A 108 10.81 7.79 2.22
C ASN A 108 11.96 8.17 1.27
N PRO A 109 11.85 7.92 -0.05
CA PRO A 109 12.91 8.22 -1.00
C PRO A 109 13.16 9.74 -1.22
N PHE A 110 12.24 10.57 -0.71
CA PHE A 110 12.29 12.03 -0.77
C PHE A 110 12.74 12.67 0.55
N ALA A 111 13.10 11.88 1.57
CA ALA A 111 13.59 12.39 2.85
C ALA A 111 14.84 13.28 2.66
N GLY A 112 14.83 14.46 3.31
CA GLY A 112 15.92 15.44 3.19
C GLY A 112 16.02 16.14 1.83
N LYS A 113 15.02 15.98 0.96
CA LYS A 113 14.95 16.59 -0.38
C LYS A 113 13.62 17.31 -0.56
N SER A 114 13.42 17.91 -1.73
CA SER A 114 12.11 18.42 -2.11
C SER A 114 11.07 17.29 -2.18
N PRO A 115 9.80 17.55 -1.82
CA PRO A 115 8.70 16.60 -2.00
C PRO A 115 8.53 16.18 -3.47
N PRO A 116 7.97 14.99 -3.74
CA PRO A 116 7.64 14.60 -5.11
C PRO A 116 6.61 15.54 -5.73
N LYS A 117 6.72 15.78 -7.04
CA LYS A 117 5.72 16.58 -7.78
C LYS A 117 4.46 15.77 -8.10
N TYR A 118 4.65 14.46 -8.30
CA TYR A 118 3.58 13.54 -8.61
C TYR A 118 3.71 12.27 -7.79
N ILE A 119 2.58 11.72 -7.39
CA ILE A 119 2.46 10.39 -6.80
C ILE A 119 1.48 9.58 -7.62
N ARG A 120 1.79 8.30 -7.83
CA ARG A 120 0.87 7.31 -8.39
C ARG A 120 0.83 6.08 -7.50
N LEU A 121 -0.22 5.29 -7.64
CA LEU A 121 -0.34 4.01 -6.96
C LEU A 121 -0.40 2.88 -7.99
N GLU A 122 0.40 1.84 -7.78
CA GLU A 122 0.48 0.69 -8.68
C GLU A 122 0.04 -0.58 -7.96
N HIS A 123 -0.67 -1.46 -8.65
CA HIS A 123 -1.16 -2.73 -8.09
C HIS A 123 -0.25 -3.87 -8.50
N TYR A 124 0.24 -4.63 -7.52
CA TYR A 124 1.13 -5.77 -7.74
C TYR A 124 0.60 -7.00 -7.05
N ARG A 125 0.81 -8.16 -7.66
CA ARG A 125 0.69 -9.47 -7.03
C ARG A 125 2.05 -9.92 -6.54
N TYR A 126 2.12 -10.40 -5.30
CA TYR A 126 3.32 -10.92 -4.65
C TYR A 126 3.19 -12.42 -4.41
N GLU A 127 4.27 -13.15 -4.68
CA GLU A 127 4.41 -14.57 -4.41
C GLU A 127 5.76 -14.80 -3.72
N TYR A 128 5.87 -15.81 -2.86
CA TYR A 128 7.16 -16.16 -2.27
C TYR A 128 8.09 -16.67 -3.37
N SER A 129 9.38 -16.40 -3.24
CA SER A 129 10.38 -17.05 -4.09
C SER A 129 10.35 -18.56 -3.86
N THR A 130 10.42 -19.33 -4.94
CA THR A 130 10.31 -20.80 -4.90
C THR A 130 11.68 -21.44 -5.06
N PHE A 131 11.93 -22.56 -4.40
CA PHE A 131 13.24 -23.26 -4.37
C PHE A 131 13.87 -23.50 -5.75
N ASN A 132 13.06 -23.68 -6.79
CA ASN A 132 13.53 -23.96 -8.16
C ASN A 132 13.65 -22.72 -9.05
N SER A 133 13.44 -21.51 -8.51
CA SER A 133 13.53 -20.26 -9.26
C SER A 133 14.95 -19.68 -9.24
N LYS A 134 15.32 -18.89 -10.26
CA LYS A 134 16.64 -18.23 -10.32
C LYS A 134 16.84 -17.19 -9.22
N GLU A 135 15.73 -16.74 -8.64
CA GLU A 135 15.61 -15.73 -7.60
C GLU A 135 15.71 -16.33 -6.19
N TYR A 136 15.60 -17.66 -6.06
CA TYR A 136 15.70 -18.35 -4.79
C TYR A 136 17.03 -18.03 -4.08
N GLY A 137 16.95 -17.67 -2.79
CA GLY A 137 18.09 -17.24 -1.98
C GLY A 137 18.58 -15.81 -2.26
N LYS A 138 18.06 -15.11 -3.28
CA LYS A 138 18.37 -13.69 -3.57
C LYS A 138 17.25 -12.75 -3.16
N THR A 139 16.00 -13.17 -3.34
CA THR A 139 14.82 -12.41 -2.94
C THR A 139 13.91 -13.28 -2.08
N TRP A 140 13.10 -12.64 -1.25
CA TRP A 140 12.04 -13.31 -0.47
C TRP A 140 10.74 -13.39 -1.26
N TRP A 141 10.57 -12.47 -2.21
CA TRP A 141 9.36 -12.33 -3.01
C TRP A 141 9.69 -12.27 -4.50
N THR A 142 8.72 -12.67 -5.32
CA THR A 142 8.58 -12.24 -6.70
C THR A 142 7.32 -11.39 -6.80
N ARG A 143 7.31 -10.42 -7.72
CA ARG A 143 6.14 -9.56 -7.91
C ARG A 143 5.83 -9.33 -9.38
N ARG A 144 4.54 -9.22 -9.70
CA ARG A 144 4.04 -8.95 -11.05
C ARG A 144 3.10 -7.76 -11.00
N LYS A 145 3.33 -6.76 -11.88
CA LYS A 145 2.43 -5.63 -12.01
C LYS A 145 1.10 -6.12 -12.58
N MET A 146 0.00 -5.83 -11.89
CA MET A 146 -1.35 -6.15 -12.33
C MET A 146 -1.97 -4.97 -13.10
N GLY A 147 -1.64 -3.74 -12.72
CA GLY A 147 -2.15 -2.54 -13.38
C GLY A 147 -1.92 -1.28 -12.54
N SER A 148 -2.39 -0.15 -13.07
CA SER A 148 -2.47 1.10 -12.33
C SER A 148 -3.60 1.02 -11.30
N TYR A 149 -3.32 1.41 -10.06
CA TYR A 149 -4.32 1.48 -8.99
C TYR A 149 -4.91 2.88 -8.87
N MET A 150 -4.07 3.91 -8.92
CA MET A 150 -4.45 5.32 -8.94
C MET A 150 -3.53 6.06 -9.91
N PRO A 151 -4.08 6.87 -10.84
CA PRO A 151 -3.26 7.59 -11.80
C PRO A 151 -2.30 8.57 -11.11
N PRO A 152 -1.26 9.04 -11.81
CA PRO A 152 -0.43 10.12 -11.33
C PRO A 152 -1.26 11.34 -10.95
N VAL A 153 -1.06 11.83 -9.73
CA VAL A 153 -1.70 13.03 -9.20
C VAL A 153 -0.66 13.95 -8.59
N SER A 154 -0.94 15.25 -8.64
CA SER A 154 -0.18 16.30 -7.96
C SER A 154 -1.01 16.91 -6.84
N LEU A 155 -0.37 17.72 -5.99
CA LEU A 155 -1.09 18.44 -4.93
C LEU A 155 -2.18 19.34 -5.50
N HIS A 156 -1.90 19.99 -6.64
CA HIS A 156 -2.85 20.85 -7.33
C HIS A 156 -4.06 20.06 -7.87
N SER A 157 -3.83 18.88 -8.48
CA SER A 157 -4.95 18.08 -8.99
C SER A 157 -5.86 17.51 -7.88
N LEU A 158 -5.31 17.31 -6.67
CA LEU A 158 -6.09 16.82 -5.53
C LEU A 158 -6.82 17.92 -4.75
N GLN A 159 -6.43 19.19 -4.93
CA GLN A 159 -6.93 20.31 -4.15
C GLN A 159 -8.48 20.42 -4.11
N PRO A 160 -9.23 20.25 -5.23
CA PRO A 160 -10.68 20.32 -5.18
C PRO A 160 -11.30 19.23 -4.31
N TYR A 161 -10.74 18.00 -4.37
CA TYR A 161 -11.21 16.88 -3.57
C TYR A 161 -10.92 17.07 -2.07
N LEU A 162 -9.72 17.58 -1.73
CA LEU A 162 -9.36 17.87 -0.35
C LEU A 162 -10.28 18.94 0.26
N GLN A 163 -10.60 20.00 -0.50
CA GLN A 163 -11.54 21.03 -0.08
C GLN A 163 -12.94 20.47 0.15
N GLN A 164 -13.43 19.62 -0.75
CA GLN A 164 -14.74 18.96 -0.59
C GLN A 164 -14.81 18.11 0.69
N MET A 165 -13.72 17.45 1.06
CA MET A 165 -13.62 16.63 2.26
C MET A 165 -13.31 17.41 3.54
N GLY A 166 -13.05 18.73 3.44
CA GLY A 166 -12.65 19.57 4.57
C GLY A 166 -11.25 19.27 5.10
N TRP A 167 -10.34 18.77 4.25
CA TRP A 167 -8.97 18.42 4.63
C TRP A 167 -7.97 19.48 4.17
N SER A 168 -6.98 19.75 5.02
CA SER A 168 -5.82 20.54 4.65
C SER A 168 -4.81 19.68 3.91
N SER A 169 -4.27 20.23 2.82
CA SER A 169 -3.08 19.72 2.12
C SER A 169 -1.90 19.61 3.09
#